data_AF-A0A226DVB5-F1
#
_entry.id   AF-A0A226DVB5-F1
#
_cell.length_a   1.000
_cell.length_b   1.000
_cell.length_c   1.000
_cell.angle_alpha   90.00
_cell.angle_beta   90.00
_cell.angle_gamma   90.00
#
_symmetry.space_group_name_H-M   'P 1'
#
loop_
_entity.id
_entity.type
_entity.pdbx_description
1 polymer ?
#
loop_
_entity_poly.entity_id
_entity_poly.type
_entity_poly.pdbx_seq_one_letter_code
_entity_poly.pdbx_strand_id
1 'polypeptide(L)'
;MSANCEDYYANGNFVQFGIRLFETWMQWHMLLSGGTWVVFILFVGVICFVTYFRVLYSQISGIEKSQDMDACIRLYKCIQVLEKSFNDFLMIRIVPALLIFSPGLQLIVQYVCINHHRDIPMPGFLVFPLIGGDAGINNILVFTLASGINIASERAIQGMRNKVIGLEQGKLLRRRLRGCSVLKVKFGSNFIDRGTPLVIQNFCINQTVALTLIKSSKAAR
;
A
#
# COMPACT_ATOMS: atom_id res chain seq x y z
N MET A 1 20.47 25.24 -55.49
CA MET A 1 19.20 25.29 -54.73
C MET A 1 19.07 23.97 -53.96
N SER A 2 19.79 23.77 -52.84
CA SER A 2 19.70 22.59 -51.94
C SER A 2 20.78 22.68 -50.84
N ALA A 3 20.65 23.62 -49.91
CA ALA A 3 21.51 23.68 -48.71
C ALA A 3 20.73 23.89 -47.39
N ASN A 4 19.46 24.31 -47.46
CA ASN A 4 18.68 24.66 -46.27
C ASN A 4 17.87 23.51 -45.65
N CYS A 5 17.91 22.29 -46.21
CA CYS A 5 17.16 21.15 -45.64
C CYS A 5 17.94 20.38 -44.55
N GLU A 6 19.27 20.34 -44.59
CA GLU A 6 20.06 19.60 -43.60
C GLU A 6 20.01 20.23 -42.19
N ASP A 7 20.05 21.57 -42.11
CA ASP A 7 19.97 22.29 -40.83
C ASP A 7 18.62 22.11 -40.12
N TYR A 8 17.55 21.87 -40.89
CA TYR A 8 16.21 21.64 -40.33
C TYR A 8 16.10 20.26 -39.65
N TYR A 9 16.77 19.23 -40.19
CA TYR A 9 16.84 17.90 -39.58
C TYR A 9 17.79 17.86 -38.38
N ALA A 10 18.90 18.62 -38.41
CA ALA A 10 19.82 18.72 -37.28
C ALA A 10 19.18 19.39 -36.05
N ASN A 11 18.39 20.46 -36.26
CA ASN A 11 17.65 21.12 -35.18
C ASN A 11 16.53 20.24 -34.61
N GLY A 12 15.87 19.43 -35.45
CA GLY A 12 14.85 18.48 -35.00
C GLY A 12 15.40 17.43 -34.03
N ASN A 13 16.59 16.91 -34.30
CA ASN A 13 17.26 15.93 -33.44
C ASN A 13 17.65 16.52 -32.08
N PHE A 14 18.10 17.78 -32.03
CA PHE A 14 18.45 18.44 -30.78
C PHE A 14 17.22 18.68 -29.89
N VAL A 15 16.11 19.13 -30.48
CA VAL A 15 14.84 19.31 -29.76
C VAL A 15 14.32 17.96 -29.26
N GLN A 16 14.35 16.91 -30.08
CA GLN A 16 13.91 15.57 -29.69
C GLN A 16 14.77 14.99 -28.55
N PHE A 17 16.08 15.19 -28.59
CA PHE A 17 16.98 14.79 -27.51
C PHE A 17 16.66 15.54 -26.22
N GLY A 18 16.42 16.86 -26.30
CA GLY A 18 16.02 17.69 -25.16
C GLY A 18 14.71 17.22 -24.52
N ILE A 19 13.70 16.88 -25.32
CA ILE A 19 12.42 16.34 -24.82
C ILE A 19 12.64 15.03 -24.08
N ARG A 20 13.41 14.09 -24.65
CA ARG A 20 13.69 12.79 -24.00
C ARG A 20 14.46 12.94 -22.69
N LEU A 21 15.42 13.86 -22.64
CA LEU A 21 16.16 14.18 -21.42
C LEU A 21 15.22 14.74 -20.34
N PHE A 22 14.34 15.66 -20.72
CA PHE A 22 13.35 16.24 -19.82
C PHE A 22 12.36 15.20 -19.30
N GLU A 23 11.84 14.34 -20.17
CA GLU A 23 10.95 13.23 -19.80
C GLU A 23 11.64 12.27 -18.81
N THR A 24 12.88 11.88 -19.09
CA THR A 24 13.65 10.98 -18.22
C THR A 24 13.93 11.63 -16.87
N TRP A 25 14.29 12.92 -16.86
CA TRP A 25 14.51 13.70 -15.65
C TRP A 25 13.23 13.81 -14.80
N MET A 26 12.11 14.14 -15.44
CA MET A 26 10.81 14.24 -14.77
C MET A 26 10.38 12.89 -14.19
N GLN A 27 10.55 11.81 -14.96
CA GLN A 27 10.23 10.46 -14.49
C GLN A 27 11.12 10.05 -13.31
N TRP A 28 12.42 10.34 -13.37
CA TRP A 28 13.34 10.11 -12.26
C TRP A 28 12.94 10.90 -11.02
N HIS A 29 12.57 12.17 -11.17
CA HIS A 29 12.16 13.03 -10.07
C HIS A 29 10.81 12.59 -9.47
N MET A 30 9.87 12.10 -10.29
CA MET A 30 8.62 11.51 -9.82
C MET A 30 8.85 10.18 -9.09
N LEU A 31 9.76 9.34 -9.60
CA LEU A 31 10.12 8.07 -8.97
C LEU A 31 10.80 8.30 -7.62
N LEU A 32 11.77 9.22 -7.55
CA LEU A 32 12.45 9.55 -6.31
C LEU A 32 11.51 10.25 -5.33
N SER A 33 10.76 11.25 -5.76
CA SER A 33 9.85 11.96 -4.85
C SER A 33 8.74 11.02 -4.38
N GLY A 34 7.87 10.55 -5.29
CA GLY A 34 6.72 9.73 -4.94
C GLY A 34 7.10 8.37 -4.36
N GLY A 35 8.08 7.70 -4.96
CA GLY A 35 8.57 6.41 -4.50
C GLY A 35 9.19 6.49 -3.11
N THR A 36 9.97 7.53 -2.79
CA THR A 36 10.54 7.67 -1.44
C THR A 36 9.43 7.84 -0.40
N TRP A 37 8.41 8.65 -0.67
CA TRP A 37 7.29 8.81 0.29
C TRP A 37 6.54 7.50 0.51
N VAL A 38 6.17 6.79 -0.56
CA VAL A 38 5.40 5.54 -0.46
C VAL A 38 6.24 4.44 0.16
N VAL A 39 7.46 4.23 -0.33
CA VAL A 39 8.34 3.15 0.13
C VAL A 39 8.78 3.41 1.57
N PHE A 40 9.26 4.61 1.86
CA PHE A 40 9.79 4.91 3.19
C PHE A 40 8.67 4.89 4.23
N ILE A 41 7.55 5.57 3.98
CA ILE A 41 6.49 5.66 5.00
C ILE A 41 5.80 4.32 5.21
N LEU A 42 5.50 3.57 4.14
CA LEU A 42 4.84 2.27 4.30
C LEU A 42 5.79 1.21 4.85
N PHE A 43 6.94 0.97 4.22
CA PHE A 43 7.80 -0.14 4.63
C PHE A 43 8.52 0.16 5.95
N VAL A 44 9.09 1.36 6.12
CA VAL A 44 9.75 1.70 7.40
C VAL A 44 8.71 1.81 8.51
N GLY A 45 7.54 2.41 8.24
CA GLY A 45 6.44 2.45 9.20
C GLY A 45 6.00 1.06 9.64
N VAL A 46 5.78 0.14 8.69
CA VAL A 46 5.41 -1.26 8.98
C VAL A 46 6.50 -1.98 9.77
N ILE A 47 7.76 -1.89 9.35
CA ILE A 47 8.90 -2.50 10.07
C ILE A 47 8.97 -1.95 11.50
N CYS A 48 8.74 -0.65 11.67
CA CYS A 48 8.71 0.01 12.97
C CYS A 48 7.58 -0.56 13.86
N PHE A 49 6.35 -0.67 13.35
CA PHE A 49 5.25 -1.30 14.07
C PHE A 49 5.53 -2.77 14.42
N VAL A 50 6.01 -3.55 13.46
CA VAL A 50 6.35 -4.97 13.68
C VAL A 50 7.42 -5.11 14.78
N THR A 51 8.43 -4.25 14.77
CA THR A 51 9.49 -4.23 15.78
C THR A 51 8.92 -3.87 17.15
N TYR A 52 8.07 -2.85 17.25
CA TYR A 52 7.42 -2.50 18.51
C TYR A 52 6.51 -3.60 19.03
N PHE A 53 5.74 -4.26 18.16
CA PHE A 53 4.94 -5.42 18.55
C PHE A 53 5.81 -6.58 19.02
N ARG A 54 6.96 -6.84 18.38
CA ARG A 54 7.91 -7.87 18.82
C ARG A 54 8.44 -7.58 20.23
N VAL A 55 8.81 -6.33 20.51
CA VAL A 55 9.23 -5.89 21.84
C VAL A 55 8.08 -6.06 22.85
N LEU A 56 6.87 -5.64 22.48
CA LEU A 56 5.68 -5.81 23.32
C LEU A 56 5.40 -7.29 23.63
N TYR A 57 5.48 -8.18 22.64
CA TYR A 57 5.31 -9.62 22.85
C TYR A 57 6.36 -10.19 23.80
N SER A 58 7.62 -9.79 23.64
CA SER A 58 8.70 -10.21 24.52
C SER A 58 8.44 -9.79 25.97
N GLN A 59 7.87 -8.59 26.19
CA GLN A 59 7.48 -8.15 27.52
C GLN A 59 6.26 -8.92 28.04
N ILE A 60 5.25 -9.17 27.20
CA ILE A 60 4.06 -9.95 27.56
C ILE A 60 4.41 -11.38 28.01
N SER A 61 5.38 -12.02 27.35
CA SER A 61 5.83 -13.36 27.74
C SER A 61 6.49 -13.40 29.12
N GLY A 62 7.22 -12.33 29.48
CA GLY A 62 7.95 -12.21 30.76
C GLY A 62 7.14 -11.61 31.91
N ILE A 63 5.82 -11.44 31.78
CA ILE A 63 5.00 -10.86 32.85
C ILE A 63 4.86 -11.86 34.00
N GLU A 64 5.40 -11.50 35.15
CA GLU A 64 5.16 -12.16 36.44
C GLU A 64 4.43 -11.25 37.44
N LYS A 65 4.69 -9.93 37.39
CA LYS A 65 4.12 -8.97 38.35
C LYS A 65 3.16 -7.98 37.70
N SER A 66 2.31 -7.35 38.52
CA SER A 66 1.37 -6.31 38.07
C SER A 66 2.06 -5.06 37.53
N GLN A 67 3.27 -4.74 38.03
CA GLN A 67 4.09 -3.62 37.55
C GLN A 67 4.54 -3.81 36.09
N ASP A 68 4.89 -5.03 35.69
CA ASP A 68 5.31 -5.35 34.34
C ASP A 68 4.16 -5.22 33.34
N MET A 69 2.94 -5.56 33.77
CA MET A 69 1.74 -5.37 32.98
C MET A 69 1.41 -3.88 32.78
N ASP A 70 1.63 -3.03 33.79
CA ASP A 70 1.44 -1.58 33.64
C ASP A 70 2.46 -0.97 32.65
N ALA A 71 3.69 -1.48 32.61
CA ALA A 71 4.68 -1.10 31.61
C ALA A 71 4.23 -1.53 30.19
N CYS A 72 3.71 -2.76 30.03
CA CYS A 72 3.16 -3.24 28.76
C CYS A 72 1.98 -2.39 28.27
N ILE A 73 1.04 -2.03 29.17
CA ILE A 73 -0.09 -1.18 28.83
C ILE A 73 0.38 0.22 28.41
N ARG A 74 1.40 0.78 29.09
CA ARG A 74 1.97 2.07 28.71
C ARG A 74 2.62 2.01 27.33
N LEU A 75 3.40 0.96 27.05
CA LEU A 75 4.04 0.76 25.75
C LEU A 75 2.99 0.59 24.64
N TYR A 76 1.91 -0.16 24.90
CA TYR A 76 0.79 -0.29 23.97
C TYR A 76 0.11 1.06 23.68
N LYS A 77 -0.09 1.91 24.70
CA LYS A 77 -0.64 3.26 24.51
C LYS A 77 0.28 4.14 23.65
N CYS A 78 1.59 4.04 23.81
CA CYS A 78 2.54 4.75 22.93
C CYS A 78 2.41 4.28 21.47
N ILE A 79 2.29 2.96 21.25
CA ILE A 79 2.05 2.39 19.92
C ILE A 79 0.71 2.88 19.34
N GLN A 80 -0.32 3.01 20.16
CA GLN A 80 -1.63 3.53 19.74
C GLN A 80 -1.56 5.01 19.34
N VAL A 81 -0.80 5.84 20.05
CA VAL A 81 -0.57 7.24 19.65
C VAL A 81 0.21 7.32 18.34
N LEU A 82 1.24 6.49 18.19
CA LEU A 82 2.02 6.40 16.96
C LEU A 82 1.14 5.97 15.77
N GLU A 83 0.27 4.99 15.96
CA GLU A 83 -0.70 4.57 14.94
C GLU A 83 -1.66 5.69 14.56
N LYS A 84 -2.18 6.44 15.52
CA LYS A 84 -3.03 7.60 15.21
C LYS A 84 -2.29 8.65 14.38
N SER A 85 -1.04 8.98 14.74
CA SER A 85 -0.21 9.90 13.97
C SER A 85 0.12 9.38 12.57
N PHE A 86 0.39 8.07 12.45
CA PHE A 86 0.67 7.42 11.19
C PHE A 86 -0.58 7.41 10.29
N ASN A 87 -1.74 7.13 10.88
CA ASN A 87 -3.00 7.10 10.20
C ASN A 87 -3.45 8.49 9.74
N ASP A 88 -3.24 9.55 10.53
CA ASP A 88 -3.55 10.92 10.11
C ASP A 88 -2.77 11.32 8.84
N PHE A 89 -1.52 10.87 8.71
CA PHE A 89 -0.74 11.08 7.49
C PHE A 89 -1.18 10.19 6.33
N LEU A 90 -1.32 8.87 6.58
CA LEU A 90 -1.65 7.90 5.53
C LEU A 90 -3.05 8.11 4.96
N MET A 91 -4.04 8.34 5.81
CA MET A 91 -5.45 8.39 5.45
C MET A 91 -5.76 9.57 4.52
N ILE A 92 -5.06 10.70 4.67
CA ILE A 92 -5.31 11.92 3.89
C ILE A 92 -4.62 11.86 2.52
N ARG A 93 -3.39 11.33 2.45
CA ARG A 93 -2.56 11.45 1.24
C ARG A 93 -2.27 10.12 0.56
N ILE A 94 -1.75 9.14 1.29
CA ILE A 94 -1.19 7.92 0.68
C ILE A 94 -2.28 6.92 0.31
N VAL A 95 -3.23 6.64 1.22
CA VAL A 95 -4.23 5.60 0.98
C VAL A 95 -5.19 5.97 -0.17
N PRO A 96 -5.72 7.21 -0.27
CA PRO A 96 -6.53 7.61 -1.42
C PRO A 96 -5.76 7.55 -2.74
N ALA A 97 -4.50 8.01 -2.74
CA ALA A 97 -3.65 7.95 -3.92
C ALA A 97 -3.41 6.51 -4.39
N LEU A 98 -3.10 5.60 -3.46
CA LEU A 98 -2.91 4.19 -3.80
C LEU A 98 -4.19 3.51 -4.28
N LEU A 99 -5.34 3.80 -3.66
CA LEU A 99 -6.62 3.21 -4.05
C LEU A 99 -7.14 3.69 -5.41
N ILE A 100 -6.73 4.87 -5.87
CA ILE A 100 -7.09 5.36 -7.20
C ILE A 100 -6.05 4.92 -8.22
N PHE A 101 -4.78 5.22 -7.94
CA PHE A 101 -3.70 5.03 -8.90
C PHE A 101 -3.42 3.56 -9.17
N SER A 102 -3.36 2.73 -8.13
CA SER A 102 -2.92 1.34 -8.29
C SER A 102 -3.97 0.48 -9.00
N PRO A 103 -5.28 0.51 -8.63
CA PRO A 103 -6.32 -0.17 -9.42
C PRO A 103 -6.49 0.42 -10.82
N GLY A 104 -6.37 1.74 -10.98
CA GLY A 104 -6.47 2.39 -12.28
C GLY A 104 -5.37 1.93 -13.25
N LEU A 105 -4.12 1.91 -12.77
CA LEU A 105 -2.98 1.42 -13.55
C LEU A 105 -3.13 -0.07 -13.89
N GLN A 106 -3.52 -0.89 -12.91
CA GLN A 106 -3.73 -2.32 -13.10
C GLN A 106 -4.82 -2.58 -14.15
N LEU A 107 -5.94 -1.86 -14.12
CA LEU A 107 -7.04 -1.98 -15.08
C LEU A 107 -6.60 -1.61 -16.50
N ILE A 108 -5.92 -0.47 -16.69
CA ILE A 108 -5.45 -0.04 -18.01
C ILE A 108 -4.52 -1.09 -18.61
N VAL A 109 -3.57 -1.56 -17.81
CA VAL A 109 -2.57 -2.52 -18.26
C VAL A 109 -3.20 -3.88 -18.57
N GLN A 110 -4.08 -4.40 -17.71
CA GLN A 110 -4.82 -5.64 -17.98
C GLN A 110 -5.69 -5.53 -19.24
N TYR A 111 -6.35 -4.39 -19.44
CA TYR A 111 -7.15 -4.14 -20.64
C TYR A 111 -6.29 -4.20 -21.91
N VAL A 112 -5.13 -3.53 -21.93
CA VAL A 112 -4.17 -3.56 -23.06
C VAL A 112 -3.67 -4.98 -23.30
N CYS A 113 -3.29 -5.70 -22.23
CA CYS A 113 -2.84 -7.09 -22.32
C CYS A 113 -3.87 -8.04 -22.93
N ILE A 114 -5.17 -7.80 -22.72
CA ILE A 114 -6.23 -8.67 -23.28
C ILE A 114 -6.59 -8.21 -24.70
N ASN A 115 -6.86 -6.92 -24.88
CA ASN A 115 -7.49 -6.40 -26.08
C ASN A 115 -6.53 -5.98 -27.20
N HIS A 116 -5.25 -5.76 -26.88
CA HIS A 116 -4.23 -5.22 -27.79
C HIS A 116 -2.98 -6.10 -27.87
N HIS A 117 -3.05 -7.36 -27.42
CA HIS A 117 -1.91 -8.28 -27.43
C HIS A 117 -1.33 -8.60 -28.82
N ARG A 118 -2.12 -8.43 -29.88
CA ARG A 118 -1.67 -8.64 -31.27
C ARG A 118 -1.24 -7.35 -31.96
N ASP A 119 -1.63 -6.21 -31.43
CA ASP A 119 -1.41 -4.90 -32.06
C ASP A 119 -0.02 -4.35 -31.71
N ILE A 120 0.56 -4.80 -30.60
CA ILE A 120 1.85 -4.32 -30.08
C ILE A 120 2.94 -5.36 -30.38
N PRO A 121 3.97 -5.02 -31.18
CA PRO A 121 5.06 -5.93 -31.46
C PRO A 121 5.93 -6.19 -30.21
N MET A 122 6.43 -7.42 -30.07
CA MET A 122 7.49 -7.75 -29.11
C MET A 122 8.78 -6.99 -29.46
N PRO A 123 9.57 -6.50 -28.48
CA PRO A 123 9.47 -6.76 -27.04
C PRO A 123 8.59 -5.78 -26.25
N GLY A 124 8.05 -4.73 -26.89
CA GLY A 124 7.32 -3.66 -26.22
C GLY A 124 6.09 -4.15 -25.45
N PHE A 125 5.45 -5.21 -25.94
CA PHE A 125 4.30 -5.81 -25.25
C PHE A 125 4.64 -6.35 -23.84
N LEU A 126 5.84 -6.89 -23.63
CA LEU A 126 6.22 -7.56 -22.37
C LEU A 126 6.20 -6.61 -21.15
N VAL A 127 6.36 -5.30 -21.41
CA VAL A 127 6.32 -4.25 -20.39
C VAL A 127 4.94 -4.18 -19.74
N PHE A 128 3.86 -4.42 -20.48
CA PHE A 128 2.50 -4.33 -19.95
C PHE A 128 2.22 -5.43 -18.91
N PRO A 129 2.36 -6.75 -19.19
CA PRO A 129 2.19 -7.78 -18.18
C PRO A 129 3.06 -7.59 -16.94
N LEU A 130 4.30 -7.10 -17.11
CA LEU A 130 5.21 -6.83 -16.00
C LEU A 130 4.65 -5.74 -15.07
N ILE A 131 4.27 -4.58 -15.63
CA ILE A 131 3.65 -3.50 -14.85
C ILE A 131 2.35 -3.97 -14.17
N GLY A 132 1.55 -4.78 -14.85
CA GLY A 132 0.30 -5.31 -14.31
C GLY A 132 0.54 -6.26 -13.14
N GLY A 133 1.56 -7.11 -13.24
CA GLY A 133 2.03 -7.97 -12.17
C GLY A 133 2.53 -7.16 -10.97
N ASP A 134 3.41 -6.19 -11.22
CA ASP A 134 3.96 -5.32 -10.17
C ASP A 134 2.87 -4.53 -9.44
N ALA A 135 1.91 -3.95 -10.17
CA ALA A 135 0.78 -3.25 -9.57
C ALA A 135 -0.10 -4.18 -8.73
N GLY A 136 -0.36 -5.40 -9.22
CA GLY A 136 -1.13 -6.41 -8.49
C GLY A 136 -0.43 -6.86 -7.21
N ILE A 137 0.87 -7.15 -7.28
CA ILE A 137 1.71 -7.54 -6.13
C ILE A 137 1.75 -6.39 -5.12
N ASN A 138 2.02 -5.16 -5.57
CA ASN A 138 2.09 -4.00 -4.69
C ASN A 138 0.75 -3.75 -3.96
N ASN A 139 -0.38 -3.86 -4.67
CA ASN A 139 -1.71 -3.79 -4.06
C ASN A 139 -1.86 -4.84 -2.94
N ILE A 140 -1.58 -6.10 -3.24
CA ILE A 140 -1.73 -7.18 -2.26
C ILE A 140 -0.82 -6.95 -1.06
N LEU A 141 0.45 -6.61 -1.28
CA LEU A 141 1.42 -6.39 -0.21
C LEU A 141 1.00 -5.25 0.71
N VAL A 142 0.70 -4.07 0.17
CA VAL A 142 0.38 -2.89 0.99
C VAL A 142 -0.86 -3.12 1.86
N PHE A 143 -1.95 -3.63 1.27
CA PHE A 143 -3.18 -3.88 2.02
C PHE A 143 -3.02 -5.04 3.01
N THR A 144 -2.21 -6.05 2.69
CA THR A 144 -1.89 -7.15 3.61
C THR A 144 -1.08 -6.66 4.81
N LEU A 145 -0.09 -5.79 4.59
CA LEU A 145 0.70 -5.20 5.67
C LEU A 145 -0.15 -4.34 6.60
N ALA A 146 -1.04 -3.51 6.04
CA ALA A 146 -1.98 -2.71 6.81
C ALA A 146 -2.90 -3.59 7.69
N SER A 147 -3.39 -4.70 7.12
CA SER A 147 -4.16 -5.69 7.87
C SER A 147 -3.33 -6.39 8.95
N GLY A 148 -2.06 -6.70 8.65
CA GLY A 148 -1.07 -7.30 9.57
C GLY A 148 -0.96 -6.56 10.90
N ILE A 149 -0.91 -5.22 10.85
CA ILE A 149 -0.85 -4.35 12.04
C ILE A 149 -2.09 -4.53 12.93
N ASN A 150 -3.28 -4.60 12.32
CA ASN A 150 -4.54 -4.82 13.03
C ASN A 150 -4.55 -6.18 13.76
N ILE A 151 -4.15 -7.25 13.06
CA ILE A 151 -4.07 -8.61 13.63
C ILE A 151 -3.03 -8.68 14.75
N ALA A 152 -1.86 -8.06 14.57
CA ALA A 152 -0.80 -8.02 15.59
C ALA A 152 -1.29 -7.30 16.85
N SER A 153 -1.97 -6.16 16.66
CA SER A 153 -2.59 -5.44 17.76
C SER A 153 -3.63 -6.27 18.52
N GLU A 154 -4.53 -6.95 17.80
CA GLU A 154 -5.55 -7.78 18.42
C GLU A 154 -4.94 -8.90 19.25
N ARG A 155 -3.95 -9.61 18.68
CA ARG A 155 -3.21 -10.67 19.38
C ARG A 155 -2.46 -10.14 20.60
N ALA A 156 -1.88 -8.94 20.54
CA ALA A 156 -1.21 -8.31 21.68
C ALA A 156 -2.19 -8.02 22.82
N ILE A 157 -3.37 -7.46 22.53
CA ILE A 157 -4.43 -7.23 23.53
C ILE A 157 -4.90 -8.56 24.14
N GLN A 158 -5.12 -9.60 23.31
CA GLN A 158 -5.53 -10.91 23.78
C GLN A 158 -4.46 -11.55 24.70
N GLY A 159 -3.18 -11.45 24.33
CA GLY A 159 -2.06 -11.91 25.15
C GLY A 159 -2.04 -11.24 26.52
N MET A 160 -2.19 -9.91 26.57
CA MET A 160 -2.30 -9.17 27.84
C MET A 160 -3.54 -9.59 28.64
N ARG A 161 -4.71 -9.76 28.00
CA ARG A 161 -5.94 -10.20 28.68
C ARG A 161 -5.79 -11.57 29.33
N ASN A 162 -5.15 -12.52 28.66
CA ASN A 162 -4.94 -13.86 29.18
C ASN A 162 -4.02 -13.84 30.42
N LYS A 163 -2.95 -13.02 30.38
CA LYS A 163 -2.03 -12.86 31.51
C LYS A 163 -2.65 -12.11 32.70
N VAL A 164 -3.60 -11.21 32.47
CA VAL A 164 -4.31 -10.48 33.54
C VAL A 164 -5.16 -11.38 34.45
N ILE A 165 -5.62 -12.54 33.98
CA ILE A 165 -6.47 -13.46 34.77
C ILE A 165 -5.71 -14.03 35.98
N GLY A 166 -4.39 -14.17 35.89
CA GLY A 166 -3.55 -14.72 36.95
C GLY A 166 -2.94 -13.70 37.93
N LEU A 167 -3.24 -12.40 37.78
CA LEU A 167 -2.63 -11.34 38.59
C LEU A 167 -3.59 -10.86 39.70
N GLU A 168 -3.05 -10.60 40.90
CA GLU A 168 -3.84 -10.15 42.07
C GLU A 168 -4.65 -8.86 41.79
N GLN A 169 -4.14 -7.97 40.95
CA GLN A 169 -4.81 -6.72 40.56
C GLN A 169 -5.63 -6.84 39.26
N GLY A 170 -5.97 -8.07 38.85
CA GLY A 170 -6.53 -8.36 37.53
C GLY A 170 -7.79 -7.58 37.18
N LYS A 171 -8.65 -7.23 38.16
CA LYS A 171 -9.89 -6.45 37.90
C LYS A 171 -9.59 -5.03 37.40
N LEU A 172 -8.62 -4.33 38.00
CA LEU A 172 -8.27 -2.96 37.63
C LEU A 172 -7.53 -2.92 36.30
N LEU A 173 -6.60 -3.86 36.08
CA LEU A 173 -5.90 -3.98 34.81
C LEU A 173 -6.82 -4.42 33.66
N ARG A 174 -7.79 -5.31 33.92
CA ARG A 174 -8.82 -5.68 32.93
C ARG A 174 -9.66 -4.48 32.53
N ARG A 175 -9.98 -3.58 33.46
CA ARG A 175 -10.70 -2.33 33.15
C ARG A 175 -9.84 -1.41 32.28
N ARG A 176 -8.53 -1.30 32.55
CA ARG A 176 -7.59 -0.53 31.70
C ARG A 176 -7.45 -1.12 30.29
N LEU A 177 -7.32 -2.44 30.18
CA LEU A 177 -7.27 -3.15 28.89
C LEU A 177 -8.57 -3.06 28.10
N ARG A 178 -9.72 -2.94 28.77
CA ARG A 178 -11.00 -2.70 28.09
C ARG A 178 -11.04 -1.34 27.40
N GLY A 179 -10.30 -0.35 27.92
CA GLY A 179 -10.13 0.97 27.30
C GLY A 179 -9.11 1.00 26.15
N CYS A 180 -8.35 -0.07 25.93
CA CYS A 180 -7.42 -0.17 24.82
C CYS A 180 -8.17 -0.67 23.57
N SER A 181 -8.23 0.16 22.53
CA SER A 181 -8.82 -0.22 21.23
C SER A 181 -7.78 -0.89 20.35
N VAL A 182 -8.21 -1.88 19.56
CA VAL A 182 -7.38 -2.48 18.52
C VAL A 182 -6.96 -1.42 17.51
N LEU A 183 -5.67 -1.40 17.15
CA LEU A 183 -5.12 -0.53 16.11
C LEU A 183 -5.76 -0.87 14.76
N LYS A 184 -6.23 0.14 14.04
CA LYS A 184 -6.91 -0.02 12.76
C LYS A 184 -6.42 1.05 11.80
N VAL A 185 -5.74 0.62 10.74
CA VAL A 185 -5.44 1.50 9.61
C VAL A 185 -6.77 1.91 8.96
N LYS A 186 -7.14 3.19 9.13
CA LYS A 186 -8.37 3.75 8.60
C LYS A 186 -8.17 4.27 7.19
N PHE A 187 -9.22 4.13 6.41
CA PHE A 187 -9.37 4.73 5.11
C PHE A 187 -10.63 5.60 5.10
N GLY A 188 -10.46 6.92 5.26
CA GLY A 188 -11.58 7.84 5.43
C GLY A 188 -12.47 7.42 6.60
N SER A 189 -13.73 7.10 6.30
CA SER A 189 -14.69 6.57 7.27
C SER A 189 -14.65 5.04 7.44
N ASN A 190 -13.94 4.32 6.57
CA ASN A 190 -13.82 2.86 6.56
C ASN A 190 -12.48 2.39 7.14
N PHE A 191 -12.32 1.07 7.30
CA PHE A 191 -11.06 0.44 7.72
C PHE A 191 -10.61 -0.59 6.71
N ILE A 192 -9.29 -0.74 6.56
CA ILE A 192 -8.71 -1.76 5.70
C ILE A 192 -8.76 -3.09 6.45
N ASP A 193 -9.50 -4.05 5.90
CA ASP A 193 -9.61 -5.40 6.45
C ASP A 193 -8.85 -6.40 5.57
N ARG A 194 -8.70 -7.63 6.04
CA ARG A 194 -8.08 -8.74 5.29
C ARG A 194 -8.73 -8.98 3.92
N GLY A 195 -10.01 -8.62 3.77
CA GLY A 195 -10.76 -8.76 2.52
C GLY A 195 -10.53 -7.63 1.51
N THR A 196 -10.01 -6.46 1.93
CA THR A 196 -9.83 -5.30 1.06
C THR A 196 -8.98 -5.58 -0.19
N PRO A 197 -7.82 -6.27 -0.12
CA PRO A 197 -7.06 -6.60 -1.32
C PRO A 197 -7.85 -7.47 -2.31
N LEU A 198 -8.64 -8.45 -1.82
CA LEU A 198 -9.46 -9.31 -2.67
C LEU A 198 -10.59 -8.53 -3.35
N VAL A 199 -11.23 -7.60 -2.64
CA VAL A 199 -12.29 -6.74 -3.21
C VAL A 199 -11.72 -5.87 -4.32
N ILE A 200 -10.53 -5.29 -4.12
CA ILE A 200 -9.86 -4.45 -5.14
C ILE A 200 -9.49 -5.28 -6.36
N GLN A 201 -8.95 -6.49 -6.15
CA GLN A 201 -8.60 -7.38 -7.27
C GLN A 201 -9.84 -7.81 -8.06
N ASN A 202 -10.92 -8.19 -7.38
CA ASN A 202 -12.19 -8.52 -8.01
C ASN A 202 -12.75 -7.34 -8.80
N PHE A 203 -12.67 -6.12 -8.25
CA PHE A 203 -13.06 -4.91 -8.97
C PHE A 203 -12.23 -4.72 -10.26
N CYS A 204 -10.90 -4.84 -10.20
CA CYS A 204 -10.03 -4.69 -11.37
C CYS A 204 -10.37 -5.72 -12.47
N ILE A 205 -10.58 -6.98 -12.08
CA ILE A 205 -10.94 -8.07 -13.01
C ILE A 205 -12.30 -7.80 -13.64
N ASN A 206 -13.33 -7.49 -12.83
CA ASN A 206 -14.69 -7.27 -13.32
C ASN A 206 -14.76 -6.09 -14.29
N GLN A 207 -14.08 -4.99 -13.99
CA GLN A 207 -14.05 -3.83 -14.88
C GLN A 207 -13.28 -4.11 -16.17
N THR A 208 -12.19 -4.88 -16.10
CA THR A 208 -11.45 -5.31 -17.30
C THR A 208 -12.31 -6.19 -18.21
N VAL A 209 -13.05 -7.13 -17.62
CA VAL A 209 -14.00 -7.98 -18.35
C VAL A 209 -15.11 -7.13 -18.99
N ALA A 210 -15.71 -6.19 -18.24
CA ALA A 210 -16.74 -5.31 -18.76
C ALA A 210 -16.25 -4.48 -19.96
N LEU A 211 -15.06 -3.87 -19.87
CA LEU A 211 -14.46 -3.10 -20.97
C LEU A 211 -14.16 -3.97 -22.20
N THR A 212 -13.72 -5.20 -21.98
CA THR A 212 -13.45 -6.18 -23.04
C THR A 212 -14.76 -6.57 -23.75
N LEU A 213 -15.83 -6.84 -23.00
CA LEU A 213 -17.15 -7.15 -23.55
C LEU A 213 -17.76 -5.98 -24.34
N ILE A 214 -17.57 -4.75 -23.87
CA ILE A 214 -18.02 -3.56 -24.61
C ILE A 214 -17.27 -3.43 -25.95
N LYS A 215 -15.96 -3.70 -25.98
CA LYS A 215 -15.17 -3.70 -27.22
C LYS A 215 -15.66 -4.78 -28.19
N SER A 216 -15.86 -6.01 -27.72
CA SER A 216 -16.32 -7.11 -28.57
C SER A 216 -17.74 -6.90 -29.08
N SER A 217 -18.65 -6.38 -28.26
CA SER A 217 -20.02 -6.03 -28.67
C SER A 217 -20.04 -4.95 -29.76
N LYS A 218 -19.16 -3.94 -29.67
CA LYS A 218 -19.02 -2.92 -30.71
C LYS A 218 -18.41 -3.45 -32.00
N ALA A 219 -17.53 -4.44 -31.95
CA ALA A 219 -16.93 -5.07 -33.13
C ALA A 219 -17.89 -6.03 -33.87
N ALA A 220 -18.97 -6.48 -33.21
CA ALA A 220 -19.98 -7.35 -33.79
C ALA A 220 -21.16 -6.60 -34.45
N ARG A 221 -21.18 -5.27 -34.34
CA ARG A 221 -22.11 -4.38 -35.07
C ARG A 221 -21.40 -3.76 -36.26
#